data_AF-A0A967F976-F1
#
_entry.id   AF-A0A967F976-F1
#
_cell.length_a   1.000
_cell.length_b   1.000
_cell.length_c   1.000
_cell.angle_alpha   90.00
_cell.angle_beta   90.00
_cell.angle_gamma   90.00
#
_symmetry.space_group_name_H-M   'P 1'
#
loop_
_entity.id
_entity.type
_entity.pdbx_description
1 polymer ?
#
loop_
_entity_poly.entity_id
_entity_poly.type
_entity_poly.pdbx_seq_one_letter_code
_entity_poly.pdbx_strand_id
1 'polypeptide(L)'
;MTHKAENQWTASHVTAAVVLVTLLTICSVPVRGDPPADTGQRSGDLAEIAPEELSLRELRREVIRAEDEVYRVFNELNLDDEYDIICRREKSVSSHFSRRVCQARLFRENVEERAHDFPEQGVHEAATSANEYHTAILNQKMHNLSAAHPELRAALARHRELKQALDAR
;
A
#
# COMPACT_ATOMS: atom_id res chain seq x y z
N MET A 1 -60.40 14.41 11.29
CA MET A 1 -61.52 13.79 10.56
C MET A 1 -61.10 13.80 9.09
N THR A 2 -60.81 12.71 8.38
CA THR A 2 -61.13 11.28 8.46
C THR A 2 -60.04 10.49 7.73
N HIS A 3 -59.70 9.30 8.24
CA HIS A 3 -58.90 8.29 7.55
C HIS A 3 -59.54 7.85 6.23
N LYS A 4 -58.73 7.49 5.23
CA LYS A 4 -59.12 6.46 4.25
C LYS A 4 -57.93 5.57 3.90
N ALA A 5 -58.13 4.29 4.17
CA ALA A 5 -57.25 3.16 3.86
C ALA A 5 -57.54 2.61 2.45
N GLU A 6 -56.76 1.57 2.08
CA GLU A 6 -57.08 0.39 1.23
C GLU A 6 -55.99 0.13 0.17
N ASN A 7 -55.13 -0.89 0.37
CA ASN A 7 -55.29 -2.34 0.08
C ASN A 7 -54.61 -2.68 -1.27
N GLN A 8 -53.41 -3.25 -1.28
CA GLN A 8 -53.11 -4.69 -1.20
C GLN A 8 -53.77 -5.50 -2.34
N TRP A 9 -52.97 -5.92 -3.33
CA TRP A 9 -53.35 -6.91 -4.34
C TRP A 9 -52.50 -8.18 -4.16
N THR A 10 -53.20 -9.30 -4.01
CA THR A 10 -52.70 -10.66 -3.77
C THR A 10 -52.87 -11.56 -5.00
N ALA A 11 -52.22 -12.73 -4.92
CA ALA A 11 -52.51 -14.02 -5.58
C ALA A 11 -51.84 -14.23 -6.96
N SER A 12 -50.84 -15.13 -7.06
CA SER A 12 -50.87 -16.60 -6.98
C SER A 12 -51.41 -17.27 -8.24
N HIS A 13 -50.56 -18.03 -8.95
CA HIS A 13 -50.98 -19.14 -9.79
C HIS A 13 -50.06 -20.34 -9.52
N VAL A 14 -50.66 -21.39 -8.96
CA VAL A 14 -50.11 -22.74 -8.75
C VAL A 14 -50.79 -23.65 -9.77
N THR A 15 -50.02 -24.54 -10.43
CA THR A 15 -50.40 -25.90 -10.91
C THR A 15 -49.16 -26.52 -11.58
N ALA A 16 -48.45 -27.51 -10.99
CA ALA A 16 -48.70 -28.97 -11.04
C ALA A 16 -48.80 -29.52 -12.48
N ALA A 17 -48.23 -30.65 -12.92
CA ALA A 17 -47.24 -31.64 -12.50
C ALA A 17 -47.10 -32.65 -13.68
N VAL A 18 -46.18 -33.63 -13.57
CA VAL A 18 -46.15 -34.94 -14.27
C VAL A 18 -45.24 -35.10 -15.52
N VAL A 19 -43.99 -35.47 -15.21
CA VAL A 19 -43.17 -36.62 -15.69
C VAL A 19 -43.56 -37.33 -17.00
N LEU A 20 -42.61 -37.39 -17.95
CA LEU A 20 -42.42 -38.56 -18.83
C LEU A 20 -40.92 -38.82 -19.05
N VAL A 21 -40.47 -39.99 -18.61
CA VAL A 21 -39.12 -40.54 -18.75
C VAL A 21 -39.02 -41.26 -20.10
N THR A 22 -38.00 -40.96 -20.90
CA THR A 22 -37.52 -41.87 -21.95
C THR A 22 -35.99 -41.86 -22.05
N LEU A 23 -35.42 -43.04 -21.82
CA LEU A 23 -34.00 -43.41 -21.93
C LEU A 23 -33.49 -43.39 -23.38
N LEU A 24 -32.32 -42.80 -23.61
CA LEU A 24 -31.41 -43.16 -24.70
C LEU A 24 -29.94 -43.10 -24.22
N THR A 25 -29.42 -44.28 -23.92
CA THR A 25 -28.02 -44.71 -23.80
C THR A 25 -27.35 -44.61 -25.20
N ILE A 26 -26.15 -44.08 -25.49
CA ILE A 26 -24.77 -44.42 -25.10
C ILE A 26 -23.84 -43.36 -25.76
N CYS A 27 -22.78 -42.93 -25.07
CA CYS A 27 -21.40 -42.75 -25.60
C CYS A 27 -20.52 -42.17 -24.48
N SER A 28 -20.07 -43.04 -23.55
CA SER A 28 -19.05 -42.67 -22.58
C SER A 28 -17.68 -42.62 -23.28
N VAL A 29 -17.30 -41.44 -23.76
CA VAL A 29 -15.89 -41.17 -24.07
C VAL A 29 -15.16 -41.04 -22.74
N PRO A 30 -14.13 -41.86 -22.44
CA PRO A 30 -13.25 -41.52 -21.34
C PRO A 30 -12.43 -40.30 -21.76
N VAL A 31 -12.87 -39.11 -21.38
CA VAL A 31 -11.98 -37.94 -21.28
C VAL A 31 -10.92 -38.32 -20.26
N ARG A 32 -9.70 -38.53 -20.75
CA ARG A 32 -8.50 -38.58 -19.93
C ARG A 32 -8.33 -37.15 -19.42
N GLY A 33 -8.84 -36.86 -18.23
CA GLY A 33 -8.51 -35.63 -17.54
C GLY A 33 -7.01 -35.68 -17.26
N ASP A 34 -6.27 -34.74 -17.84
CA ASP A 34 -4.94 -34.41 -17.35
C ASP A 34 -5.07 -34.14 -15.84
N PRO A 35 -4.12 -34.59 -14.99
CA PRO A 35 -4.11 -34.17 -13.61
C PRO A 35 -4.16 -32.63 -13.61
N PRO A 36 -4.99 -32.00 -12.76
CA PRO A 36 -4.96 -30.56 -12.65
C PRO A 36 -3.49 -30.19 -12.40
N ALA A 37 -2.93 -29.38 -13.29
CA ALA A 37 -1.72 -28.66 -12.97
C ALA A 37 -2.02 -28.03 -11.61
N ASP A 38 -1.26 -28.46 -10.60
CA ASP A 38 -1.19 -27.76 -9.33
C ASP A 38 -0.61 -26.39 -9.68
N THR A 39 -1.49 -25.51 -10.14
CA THR A 39 -1.31 -24.08 -9.96
C THR A 39 -1.40 -23.93 -8.47
N GLY A 40 -0.26 -24.19 -7.82
CA GLY A 40 -0.05 -23.91 -6.43
C GLY A 40 -0.58 -22.50 -6.26
N GLN A 41 -1.74 -22.43 -5.62
CA GLN A 41 -2.39 -21.21 -5.23
C GLN A 41 -1.46 -20.61 -4.19
N ARG A 42 -0.38 -19.99 -4.65
CA ARG A 42 0.41 -19.03 -3.88
C ARG A 42 -0.37 -17.72 -3.87
N SER A 43 -1.67 -17.80 -3.60
CA SER A 43 -2.35 -16.73 -2.87
C SER A 43 -1.95 -16.95 -1.42
N GLY A 44 -0.67 -16.67 -1.17
CA GLY A 44 -0.27 -16.32 0.18
C GLY A 44 -0.93 -14.99 0.44
N ASP A 45 -2.18 -15.03 0.89
CA ASP A 45 -2.63 -14.07 1.88
C ASP A 45 -1.63 -14.24 3.03
N LEU A 46 -0.51 -13.51 2.92
CA LEU A 46 0.44 -13.36 4.00
C LEU A 46 -0.38 -12.73 5.10
N ALA A 47 -0.91 -13.57 6.00
CA ALA A 47 -1.66 -13.12 7.15
C ALA A 47 -0.84 -11.99 7.78
N GLU A 48 -1.42 -10.81 7.80
CA GLU A 48 -0.77 -9.64 8.34
C GLU A 48 -0.58 -9.89 9.83
N ILE A 49 0.66 -10.16 10.24
CA ILE A 49 0.99 -10.51 11.61
C ILE A 49 0.72 -9.29 12.50
N ALA A 50 -0.05 -9.49 13.56
CA ALA A 50 -0.37 -8.44 14.52
C ALA A 50 0.94 -7.92 15.19
N PRO A 51 1.09 -6.60 15.41
CA PRO A 51 2.32 -6.03 15.99
C PRO A 51 2.72 -6.65 17.34
N GLU A 52 1.77 -7.10 18.14
CA GLU A 52 1.97 -7.69 19.47
C GLU A 52 2.70 -9.03 19.42
N GLU A 53 2.57 -9.77 18.33
CA GLU A 53 3.14 -11.11 18.15
C GLU A 53 4.60 -11.07 17.68
N LEU A 54 5.07 -9.91 17.23
CA LEU A 54 6.44 -9.75 16.73
C LEU A 54 7.43 -9.57 17.89
N SER A 55 8.64 -10.13 17.78
CA SER A 55 9.75 -9.70 18.65
C SER A 55 10.16 -8.25 18.33
N LEU A 56 10.88 -7.58 19.23
CA LEU A 56 11.38 -6.21 18.98
C LEU A 56 12.20 -6.10 17.69
N ARG A 57 12.99 -7.15 17.38
CA ARG A 57 13.80 -7.23 16.17
C ARG A 57 12.94 -7.42 14.92
N GLU A 58 11.86 -8.17 15.01
CA GLU A 58 10.90 -8.35 13.92
C GLU A 58 10.11 -7.07 13.67
N LEU A 59 9.58 -6.45 14.73
CA LEU A 59 8.82 -5.22 14.64
C LEU A 59 9.61 -4.10 13.97
N ARG A 60 10.90 -3.93 14.31
CA ARG A 60 11.80 -2.99 13.61
C ARG A 60 11.94 -3.29 12.12
N ARG A 61 11.98 -4.57 11.71
CA ARG A 61 12.04 -4.95 10.29
C ARG A 61 10.72 -4.67 9.59
N GLU A 62 9.60 -4.94 10.24
CA GLU A 62 8.28 -4.67 9.68
C GLU A 62 8.03 -3.16 9.52
N VAL A 63 8.48 -2.32 10.47
CA VAL A 63 8.45 -0.86 10.28
C VAL A 63 9.19 -0.43 9.02
N ILE A 64 10.40 -0.98 8.78
CA ILE A 64 11.19 -0.67 7.57
C ILE A 64 10.45 -1.14 6.32
N ARG A 65 9.88 -2.35 6.32
CA ARG A 65 9.13 -2.89 5.18
C ARG A 65 7.87 -2.08 4.88
N ALA A 66 7.12 -1.70 5.91
CA ALA A 66 5.93 -0.88 5.76
C ALA A 66 6.27 0.53 5.26
N GLU A 67 7.40 1.09 5.69
CA GLU A 67 7.90 2.36 5.16
C GLU A 67 8.32 2.23 3.68
N ASP A 68 9.05 1.17 3.31
CA ASP A 68 9.41 0.88 1.91
C ASP A 68 8.15 0.76 1.04
N GLU A 69 7.09 0.14 1.56
CA GLU A 69 5.81 0.01 0.86
C GLU A 69 5.09 1.35 0.69
N VAL A 70 5.08 2.21 1.72
CA VAL A 70 4.55 3.58 1.61
C VAL A 70 5.24 4.32 0.47
N TYR A 71 6.56 4.29 0.41
CA TYR A 71 7.32 5.02 -0.61
C TYR A 71 7.21 4.37 -1.99
N ARG A 72 7.13 3.04 -2.08
CA ARG A 72 6.86 2.34 -3.34
C ARG A 72 5.53 2.78 -3.94
N VAL A 73 4.46 2.71 -3.17
CA VAL A 73 3.11 3.11 -3.62
C VAL A 73 3.06 4.61 -3.92
N PHE A 74 3.65 5.45 -3.07
CA PHE A 74 3.70 6.89 -3.32
C PHE A 74 4.44 7.22 -4.62
N ASN A 75 5.62 6.66 -4.86
CA ASN A 75 6.42 6.91 -6.07
C ASN A 75 5.70 6.38 -7.33
N GLU A 76 4.97 5.25 -7.24
CA GLU A 76 4.18 4.74 -8.37
C GLU A 76 3.00 5.65 -8.74
N LEU A 77 2.40 6.32 -7.74
CA LEU A 77 1.25 7.21 -7.93
C LEU A 77 1.65 8.66 -8.27
N ASN A 78 2.81 9.11 -7.82
CA ASN A 78 3.32 10.45 -8.04
C ASN A 78 4.05 10.54 -9.39
N LEU A 79 3.47 11.24 -10.36
CA LEU A 79 4.02 11.39 -11.72
C LEU A 79 5.22 12.36 -11.83
N ASP A 80 5.79 12.78 -10.69
CA ASP A 80 6.79 13.84 -10.61
C ASP A 80 8.04 13.32 -9.91
N ASP A 81 8.94 12.76 -10.71
CA ASP A 81 10.12 12.00 -10.28
C ASP A 81 11.08 12.78 -9.36
N GLU A 82 11.02 14.12 -9.35
CA GLU A 82 11.78 14.97 -8.42
C GLU A 82 11.41 14.68 -6.96
N TYR A 83 10.15 14.29 -6.73
CA TYR A 83 9.61 13.97 -5.41
C TYR A 83 9.67 12.49 -5.06
N ASP A 84 10.23 11.65 -5.94
CA ASP A 84 10.46 10.24 -5.64
C ASP A 84 11.29 10.08 -4.38
N ILE A 85 10.75 9.35 -3.40
CA ILE A 85 11.46 9.08 -2.15
C ILE A 85 12.38 7.89 -2.37
N ILE A 86 13.68 8.12 -2.17
CA ILE A 86 14.73 7.12 -2.34
C ILE A 86 15.38 6.84 -0.99
N CYS A 87 15.32 5.58 -0.56
CA CYS A 87 15.97 5.11 0.66
C CYS A 87 17.36 4.54 0.38
N ARG A 88 18.38 5.03 1.09
CA ARG A 88 19.76 4.52 1.02
C ARG A 88 20.37 4.36 2.39
N ARG A 89 21.43 3.54 2.47
CA ARG A 89 22.32 3.50 3.63
C ARG A 89 23.43 4.51 3.43
N GLU A 90 23.48 5.52 4.28
CA GLU A 90 24.50 6.56 4.27
C GLU A 90 25.42 6.40 5.48
N LYS A 91 26.71 6.62 5.28
CA LYS A 91 27.72 6.71 6.35
C LYS A 91 28.15 8.16 6.45
N SER A 92 28.26 8.70 7.66
CA SER A 92 28.94 9.98 7.83
C SER A 92 30.44 9.80 7.60
N VAL A 93 31.12 10.84 7.10
CA VAL A 93 32.56 10.81 6.78
C VAL A 93 33.43 10.31 7.94
N SER A 94 32.99 10.56 9.18
CA SER A 94 33.68 10.20 10.41
C SER A 94 33.11 8.98 11.16
N SER A 95 32.15 8.23 10.59
CA SER A 95 31.51 7.09 11.27
C SER A 95 31.47 5.82 10.42
N HIS A 96 31.80 4.69 11.06
CA HIS A 96 31.57 3.37 10.47
C HIS A 96 30.10 2.93 10.52
N PHE A 97 29.26 3.63 11.30
CA PHE A 97 27.84 3.31 11.41
C PHE A 97 27.07 3.88 10.23
N SER A 98 26.50 2.99 9.41
CA SER A 98 25.57 3.38 8.36
C SER A 98 24.17 3.55 8.92
N ARG A 99 23.51 4.66 8.59
CA ARG A 99 22.10 4.91 8.88
C ARG A 99 21.28 4.80 7.59
N ARG A 100 20.05 4.33 7.67
CA ARG A 100 19.11 4.38 6.55
C ARG A 100 18.49 5.77 6.50
N VAL A 101 18.56 6.43 5.36
CA VAL A 101 18.01 7.76 5.10
C VAL A 101 17.08 7.64 3.90
N CYS A 102 15.87 8.17 4.02
CA CYS A 102 14.89 8.25 2.95
C CYS A 102 14.56 9.72 2.72
N GLN A 103 14.73 10.18 1.48
CA GLN A 103 14.42 11.55 1.10
C GLN A 103 14.03 11.60 -0.37
N ALA A 104 13.27 12.63 -0.74
CA ALA A 104 12.99 12.91 -2.14
C ALA A 104 14.29 13.14 -2.93
N ARG A 105 14.28 12.76 -4.21
CA ARG A 105 15.41 12.89 -5.14
C ARG A 105 15.93 14.33 -5.20
N LEU A 106 15.04 15.30 -5.33
CA LEU A 106 15.35 16.73 -5.40
C LEU A 106 16.23 17.21 -4.24
N PHE A 107 15.94 16.79 -3.00
CA PHE A 107 16.72 17.22 -1.84
C PHE A 107 18.18 16.78 -1.91
N ARG A 108 18.48 15.71 -2.64
CA ARG A 108 19.86 15.28 -2.85
C ARG A 108 20.54 16.07 -3.93
N GLU A 109 19.86 16.26 -5.06
CA GLU A 109 20.39 17.04 -6.17
C GLU A 109 20.75 18.45 -5.68
N ASN A 110 19.87 19.06 -4.89
CA ASN A 110 20.14 20.33 -4.23
C ASN A 110 21.34 20.30 -3.27
N VAL A 111 21.65 19.18 -2.63
CA VAL A 111 22.84 19.05 -1.75
C VAL A 111 24.11 18.77 -2.57
N GLU A 112 24.02 17.91 -3.58
CA GLU A 112 25.14 17.52 -4.44
C GLU A 112 25.61 18.69 -5.33
N GLU A 113 24.67 19.44 -5.93
CA GLU A 113 24.97 20.68 -6.67
C GLU A 113 25.67 21.71 -5.77
N ARG A 114 25.20 21.86 -4.52
CA ARG A 114 25.75 22.85 -3.58
C ARG A 114 27.06 22.43 -2.94
N ALA A 115 27.32 21.12 -2.83
CA ALA A 115 28.62 20.59 -2.38
C ALA A 115 29.75 20.92 -3.37
N HIS A 116 29.43 21.12 -4.64
CA HIS A 116 30.40 21.55 -5.66
C HIS A 116 30.77 23.03 -5.53
N ASP A 117 29.83 23.89 -5.13
CA ASP A 117 30.01 25.34 -5.21
C ASP A 117 30.57 26.01 -3.93
N PHE A 118 30.42 25.42 -2.73
CA PHE A 118 30.79 26.12 -1.48
C PHE A 118 31.34 25.20 -0.36
N PRO A 119 32.67 25.20 -0.10
CA PRO A 119 33.23 24.39 0.98
C PRO A 119 33.04 24.98 2.39
N GLU A 120 32.82 26.29 2.55
CA GLU A 120 32.69 26.91 3.89
C GLU A 120 31.69 28.08 3.90
N GLN A 121 30.55 27.88 4.57
CA GLN A 121 29.72 28.88 5.26
C GLN A 121 29.01 29.98 4.43
N GLY A 122 27.67 29.87 4.37
CA GLY A 122 26.74 30.89 3.81
C GLY A 122 25.44 30.31 3.27
N VAL A 123 25.39 28.98 3.11
CA VAL A 123 24.34 28.25 2.37
C VAL A 123 23.18 27.79 3.25
N HIS A 124 23.33 27.80 4.58
CA HIS A 124 22.41 27.08 5.47
C HIS A 124 20.99 27.63 5.43
N GLU A 125 20.79 28.95 5.39
CA GLU A 125 19.47 29.57 5.55
C GLU A 125 18.62 29.48 4.27
N ALA A 126 19.18 29.80 3.10
CA ALA A 126 18.49 29.66 1.81
C ALA A 126 18.24 28.20 1.41
N ALA A 127 19.15 27.28 1.78
CA ALA A 127 18.90 25.85 1.62
C ALA A 127 17.81 25.36 2.57
N THR A 128 17.69 25.94 3.77
CA THR A 128 16.62 25.60 4.72
C THR A 128 15.27 26.04 4.18
N SER A 129 15.13 27.28 3.67
CA SER A 129 13.85 27.77 3.14
C SER A 129 13.42 27.07 1.84
N ALA A 130 14.35 26.78 0.93
CA ALA A 130 14.05 25.96 -0.26
C ALA A 130 13.63 24.54 0.13
N ASN A 131 14.31 23.94 1.10
CA ASN A 131 13.92 22.62 1.60
C ASN A 131 12.55 22.65 2.29
N GLU A 132 12.21 23.70 3.04
CA GLU A 132 10.89 23.88 3.63
C GLU A 132 9.79 23.97 2.58
N TYR A 133 9.99 24.74 1.51
CA TYR A 133 9.04 24.86 0.40
C TYR A 133 8.78 23.49 -0.26
N HIS A 134 9.85 22.78 -0.64
CA HIS A 134 9.70 21.46 -1.26
C HIS A 134 9.20 20.40 -0.28
N THR A 135 9.47 20.53 1.01
CA THR A 135 8.87 19.69 2.06
C THR A 135 7.37 19.88 2.11
N ALA A 136 6.89 21.12 2.03
CA ALA A 136 5.46 21.42 2.00
C ALA A 136 4.78 20.80 0.76
N ILE A 137 5.43 20.87 -0.41
CA ILE A 137 4.92 20.24 -1.64
C ILE A 137 4.87 18.72 -1.49
N LEU A 138 5.94 18.08 -1.01
CA LEU A 138 5.99 16.63 -0.81
C LEU A 138 4.87 16.16 0.13
N ASN A 139 4.68 16.87 1.25
CA ASN A 139 3.61 16.58 2.20
C ASN A 139 2.22 16.75 1.56
N GLN A 140 2.02 17.80 0.76
CA GLN A 140 0.77 18.03 0.06
C GLN A 140 0.48 16.91 -0.97
N LYS A 141 1.49 16.48 -1.72
CA LYS A 141 1.37 15.34 -2.66
C LYS A 141 0.98 14.07 -1.92
N MET A 142 1.69 13.73 -0.82
CA MET A 142 1.37 12.56 0.00
C MET A 142 -0.06 12.62 0.55
N HIS A 143 -0.49 13.79 1.04
CA HIS A 143 -1.86 14.00 1.51
C HIS A 143 -2.89 13.78 0.39
N ASN A 144 -2.71 14.43 -0.76
CA ASN A 144 -3.65 14.36 -1.87
C ASN A 144 -3.76 12.95 -2.45
N LEU A 145 -2.61 12.28 -2.63
CA LEU A 145 -2.59 10.92 -3.13
C LEU A 145 -3.22 9.96 -2.13
N SER A 146 -2.91 10.05 -0.83
CA SER A 146 -3.53 9.17 0.17
C SER A 146 -5.04 9.42 0.35
N ALA A 147 -5.54 10.62 0.05
CA ALA A 147 -6.97 10.90 0.03
C ALA A 147 -7.67 10.23 -1.17
N ALA A 148 -7.02 10.19 -2.33
CA ALA A 148 -7.57 9.65 -3.57
C ALA A 148 -7.34 8.13 -3.74
N HIS A 149 -6.27 7.58 -3.16
CA HIS A 149 -5.78 6.23 -3.40
C HIS A 149 -5.83 5.39 -2.11
N PRO A 150 -6.76 4.43 -2.00
CA PRO A 150 -6.91 3.62 -0.79
C PRO A 150 -5.67 2.77 -0.47
N GLU A 151 -4.91 2.34 -1.48
CA GLU A 151 -3.67 1.59 -1.35
C GLU A 151 -2.59 2.36 -0.57
N LEU A 152 -2.38 3.64 -0.90
CA LEU A 152 -1.41 4.48 -0.20
C LEU A 152 -1.89 4.77 1.23
N ARG A 153 -3.19 4.98 1.41
CA ARG A 153 -3.78 5.18 2.74
C ARG A 153 -3.62 3.96 3.64
N ALA A 154 -3.80 2.75 3.09
CA ALA A 154 -3.60 1.50 3.81
C ALA A 154 -2.13 1.32 4.21
N ALA A 155 -1.20 1.54 3.29
CA ALA A 155 0.24 1.48 3.58
C ALA A 155 0.64 2.45 4.70
N LEU A 156 0.16 3.69 4.64
CA LEU A 156 0.40 4.71 5.68
C LEU A 156 -0.18 4.30 7.05
N ALA A 157 -1.40 3.74 7.06
CA ALA A 157 -2.05 3.28 8.29
C ALA A 157 -1.24 2.16 8.95
N ARG A 158 -0.80 1.17 8.14
CA ARG A 158 0.00 0.05 8.62
C ARG A 158 1.36 0.50 9.15
N HIS A 159 2.07 1.37 8.42
CA HIS A 159 3.33 1.91 8.89
C HIS A 159 3.17 2.65 10.22
N ARG A 160 2.09 3.44 10.39
CA ARG A 160 1.80 4.14 11.64
C ARG A 160 1.55 3.18 12.80
N GLU A 161 0.73 2.15 12.60
CA GLU A 161 0.43 1.15 13.61
C GLU A 161 1.70 0.45 14.10
N LEU A 162 2.54 -0.04 13.17
CA LEU A 162 3.81 -0.69 13.51
C LEU A 162 4.76 0.25 14.26
N LYS A 163 4.81 1.53 13.86
CA LYS A 163 5.65 2.54 14.52
C LYS A 163 5.17 2.81 15.95
N GLN A 164 3.86 2.96 16.15
CA GLN A 164 3.26 3.13 17.48
C GLN A 164 3.54 1.93 18.39
N ALA A 165 3.39 0.71 17.86
CA ALA A 165 3.72 -0.51 18.60
C ALA A 165 5.21 -0.60 18.95
N LEU A 166 6.10 -0.11 18.08
CA LEU A 166 7.54 -0.07 18.34
C LEU A 166 7.89 0.95 19.43
N ASP A 167 7.27 2.12 19.39
CA ASP A 167 7.52 3.20 20.35
C ASP A 167 6.96 2.88 21.76
N ALA A 168 6.03 1.92 21.86
CA ALA A 168 5.43 1.48 23.11
C ALA A 168 6.23 0.39 23.86
N ARG A 169 7.36 -0.11 23.31
CA ARG A 169 8.18 -1.18 23.88
C ARG A 169 9.52 -0.69 24.41
#